data_AF-A0A7V9HR26-F1
#
_entry.id   AF-A0A7V9HR26-F1
#
_cell.length_a   1.000
_cell.length_b   1.000
_cell.length_c   1.000
_cell.angle_alpha   90.00
_cell.angle_beta   90.00
_cell.angle_gamma   90.00
#
_symmetry.space_group_name_H-M   'P 1'
#
loop_
_entity.id
_entity.type
_entity.pdbx_description
1 polymer ?
#
loop_
_entity_poly.entity_id
_entity_poly.type
_entity_poly.pdbx_seq_one_letter_code
_entity_poly.pdbx_strand_id
1 'polypeptide(L)'
;MTRLRRPRAWIAAFLTVPIAAGFLLAGGGVGMLTGVLTAAVILVVAARAEVGATIEVAEPGAGVPGGLLILAIDPIEDPRTAGIVAAIADPSRPESEAGGILVVAPAKSSLLQRWTDDLEHPRFESQRVLTVSLASLAAAEVRAEGRVGDGDPLQAAEDALRTFAATEVVVVAAEGGPEGAIAELERRLDRPLRRVAPAPP
;
A
#
# COMPACT_ATOMS: atom_id res chain seq x y z
N MET A 1 -20.30 27.35 2.42
CA MET A 1 -21.59 26.62 2.41
C MET A 1 -21.59 25.61 1.26
N THR A 2 -21.34 24.35 1.63
CA THR A 2 -21.77 23.07 1.00
C THR A 2 -21.96 23.00 -0.53
N ARG A 3 -20.92 22.53 -1.23
CA ARG A 3 -21.05 21.87 -2.54
C ARG A 3 -21.71 20.49 -2.32
N LEU A 4 -22.99 20.39 -2.65
CA LEU A 4 -23.69 19.11 -2.74
C LEU A 4 -23.07 18.27 -3.87
N ARG A 5 -22.26 17.27 -3.48
CA ARG A 5 -21.85 16.16 -4.34
C ARG A 5 -23.13 15.49 -4.87
N ARG A 6 -23.36 15.56 -6.18
CA ARG A 6 -24.41 14.78 -6.86
C ARG A 6 -24.16 13.29 -6.55
N PRO A 7 -25.14 12.56 -6.02
CA PRO A 7 -24.96 11.15 -5.71
C PRO A 7 -24.77 10.34 -6.99
N ARG A 8 -23.84 9.38 -6.94
CA ARG A 8 -23.47 8.41 -7.99
C ARG A 8 -24.60 7.41 -8.28
N ALA A 9 -25.81 7.90 -8.54
CA ALA A 9 -27.02 7.10 -8.76
C ALA A 9 -26.97 6.22 -10.03
N TRP A 10 -26.04 6.52 -10.95
CA TRP A 10 -25.91 5.82 -12.23
C TRP A 10 -25.34 4.40 -12.08
N ILE A 11 -24.56 4.14 -11.04
CA ILE A 11 -23.98 2.81 -10.78
C ILE A 11 -25.08 1.83 -10.33
N ALA A 12 -26.01 2.29 -9.49
CA ALA A 12 -27.13 1.49 -9.04
C ALA A 12 -28.14 1.17 -10.18
N ALA A 13 -28.30 2.10 -11.14
CA ALA A 13 -29.14 1.89 -12.32
C ALA A 13 -28.56 0.82 -13.27
N PHE A 14 -27.24 0.79 -13.45
CA PHE A 14 -26.57 -0.23 -14.28
C PHE A 14 -26.71 -1.65 -13.72
N LEU A 15 -26.86 -1.78 -12.39
CA LEU A 15 -27.02 -3.06 -11.69
C LEU A 15 -28.44 -3.62 -11.78
N THR A 16 -29.45 -2.74 -11.68
CA THR A 16 -30.86 -3.16 -11.50
C THR A 16 -31.59 -3.42 -12.81
N VAL A 17 -31.26 -2.70 -13.88
CA VAL A 17 -31.93 -2.80 -15.19
C VAL A 17 -31.81 -4.19 -15.84
N PRO A 18 -30.62 -4.83 -15.95
CA PRO A 18 -30.53 -6.15 -16.59
C PRO A 18 -31.17 -7.28 -15.77
N ILE A 19 -31.13 -7.17 -14.43
CA ILE A 19 -31.76 -8.13 -13.52
C ILE A 19 -33.29 -8.07 -13.65
N ALA A 20 -33.86 -6.85 -13.64
CA ALA A 20 -35.29 -6.65 -13.81
C ALA A 20 -35.78 -7.06 -15.21
N ALA A 21 -35.03 -6.75 -16.26
CA ALA A 21 -35.35 -7.14 -17.63
C ALA A 21 -35.34 -8.66 -17.84
N GLY A 22 -34.36 -9.38 -17.28
CA GLY A 22 -34.30 -10.85 -17.32
C GLY A 22 -35.46 -11.51 -16.56
N PHE A 23 -35.86 -10.92 -15.43
CA PHE A 23 -36.99 -11.43 -14.63
C PHE A 23 -38.35 -11.19 -15.31
N LEU A 24 -38.52 -10.04 -15.98
CA LEU A 24 -39.78 -9.66 -16.64
C LEU A 24 -40.01 -10.35 -17.99
N LEU A 25 -38.96 -10.67 -18.75
CA LEU A 25 -39.10 -11.14 -20.13
C LEU A 25 -39.06 -12.67 -20.30
N ALA A 26 -38.48 -13.42 -19.35
CA ALA A 26 -38.15 -14.84 -19.57
C ALA A 26 -38.49 -15.77 -18.38
N GLY A 27 -39.08 -15.24 -17.30
CA GLY A 27 -39.47 -16.02 -16.12
C GLY A 27 -38.36 -16.19 -15.08
N GLY A 28 -38.75 -16.66 -13.88
CA GLY A 28 -37.87 -16.64 -12.68
C GLY A 28 -36.57 -17.42 -12.81
N GLY A 29 -36.54 -18.51 -13.60
CA GLY A 29 -35.33 -19.30 -13.83
C GLY A 29 -34.27 -18.57 -14.67
N VAL A 30 -34.69 -17.82 -15.70
CA VAL A 30 -33.78 -17.08 -16.58
C VAL A 30 -33.28 -15.81 -15.90
N GLY A 31 -34.15 -15.11 -15.15
CA GLY A 31 -33.75 -13.93 -14.38
C GLY A 31 -32.67 -14.23 -13.33
N MET A 32 -32.71 -15.41 -12.70
CA MET A 32 -31.70 -15.82 -11.72
C MET A 32 -30.32 -16.06 -12.37
N LEU A 33 -30.28 -16.71 -13.55
CA LEU A 33 -29.03 -16.92 -14.30
C LEU A 33 -28.43 -15.59 -14.78
N THR A 34 -29.24 -14.65 -15.28
CA THR A 34 -28.76 -13.33 -15.69
C THR A 34 -28.24 -12.53 -14.50
N GLY A 35 -28.90 -12.61 -13.34
CA GLY A 35 -28.45 -11.96 -12.11
C GLY A 35 -27.11 -12.50 -11.62
N VAL A 36 -26.94 -13.83 -11.58
CA VAL A 36 -25.68 -14.47 -11.18
C VAL A 36 -24.55 -14.12 -12.16
N LEU A 37 -24.80 -14.14 -13.47
CA LEU A 37 -23.81 -13.75 -14.47
C LEU A 37 -23.42 -12.29 -14.34
N THR A 38 -24.38 -11.39 -14.12
CA THR A 38 -24.11 -9.95 -13.91
C THR A 38 -23.28 -9.74 -12.66
N ALA A 39 -23.64 -10.38 -11.54
CA ALA A 39 -22.87 -10.31 -10.30
C ALA A 39 -21.46 -10.88 -10.47
N ALA A 40 -21.30 -12.01 -11.18
CA ALA A 40 -20.01 -12.62 -11.48
C ALA A 40 -19.14 -11.71 -12.35
N VAL A 41 -19.71 -11.11 -13.40
CA VAL A 41 -18.99 -10.14 -14.25
C VAL A 41 -18.57 -8.92 -13.43
N ILE A 42 -19.43 -8.40 -12.57
CA ILE A 42 -19.10 -7.26 -11.70
C ILE A 42 -17.99 -7.63 -10.72
N LEU A 43 -18.05 -8.81 -10.10
CA LEU A 43 -16.98 -9.28 -9.21
C LEU A 43 -15.65 -9.41 -9.95
N VAL A 44 -15.66 -9.97 -11.16
CA VAL A 44 -14.45 -10.08 -12.00
C VAL A 44 -13.93 -8.72 -12.43
N VAL A 45 -14.81 -7.79 -12.84
CA VAL A 45 -14.43 -6.43 -13.24
C VAL A 45 -13.91 -5.63 -12.05
N ALA A 46 -14.56 -5.73 -10.88
CA ALA A 46 -14.11 -5.06 -9.66
C ALA A 46 -12.77 -5.60 -9.16
N ALA A 47 -12.58 -6.92 -9.22
CA ALA A 47 -11.30 -7.56 -8.90
C ALA A 47 -10.18 -7.21 -9.91
N ARG A 48 -10.55 -6.81 -11.14
CA ARG A 48 -9.60 -6.35 -12.17
C ARG A 48 -9.50 -4.84 -12.29
N ALA A 49 -10.34 -4.08 -11.59
CA ALA A 49 -10.30 -2.64 -11.56
C ALA A 49 -9.21 -2.17 -10.57
N GLU A 50 -8.01 -2.72 -10.68
CA GLU A 50 -6.80 -2.06 -10.21
C GLU A 50 -6.51 -0.96 -11.22
N VAL A 51 -7.10 0.21 -10.96
CA VAL A 51 -6.95 1.39 -11.80
C VAL A 51 -5.50 1.84 -11.67
N GLY A 52 -4.71 1.60 -12.71
CA GLY A 52 -3.30 1.99 -12.85
C GLY A 52 -3.08 3.50 -12.96
N ALA A 53 -3.73 4.29 -12.10
CA ALA A 53 -3.44 5.70 -11.93
C ALA A 53 -2.09 5.86 -11.20
N THR A 54 -1.34 6.88 -11.59
CA THR A 54 -0.13 7.32 -10.87
C THR A 54 -0.42 7.48 -9.38
N ILE A 55 0.53 7.09 -8.54
CA ILE A 55 0.38 7.22 -7.09
C ILE A 55 0.36 8.70 -6.72
N GLU A 56 -0.70 9.10 -6.02
CA GLU A 56 -0.83 10.45 -5.47
C GLU A 56 0.14 10.61 -4.29
N VAL A 57 1.07 11.54 -4.42
CA VAL A 57 2.02 11.89 -3.36
C VAL A 57 1.66 13.26 -2.81
N ALA A 58 1.63 13.40 -1.48
CA ALA A 58 1.45 14.69 -0.83
C ALA A 58 2.54 15.66 -1.31
N GLU A 59 2.15 16.89 -1.62
CA GLU A 59 3.13 17.94 -1.90
C GLU A 59 3.74 18.43 -0.59
N PRO A 60 5.07 18.65 -0.52
CA PRO A 60 5.67 19.30 0.63
C PRO A 60 5.03 20.68 0.81
N GLY A 61 4.73 21.06 2.07
CA GLY A 61 4.31 22.43 2.36
C GLY A 61 5.35 23.42 1.85
N ALA A 62 4.95 24.62 1.42
CA ALA A 62 5.88 25.60 0.87
C ALA A 62 7.08 25.85 1.82
N GLY A 63 8.29 25.51 1.36
CA GLY A 63 9.53 25.64 2.14
C GLY A 63 9.81 24.50 3.14
N VAL A 64 8.98 23.46 3.17
CA VAL A 64 9.25 22.22 3.90
C VAL A 64 9.93 21.24 2.94
N PRO A 65 11.12 20.73 3.26
CA PRO A 65 11.75 19.69 2.47
C PRO A 65 10.89 18.42 2.43
N GLY A 66 10.88 17.71 1.31
CA GLY A 66 10.31 16.37 1.21
C GLY A 66 11.09 15.34 2.02
N GLY A 67 10.42 14.25 2.40
CA GLY A 67 10.99 13.23 3.29
C GLY A 67 11.36 11.92 2.59
N LEU A 68 11.87 10.97 3.37
CA LEU A 68 12.17 9.61 2.92
C LEU A 68 11.11 8.63 3.44
N LEU A 69 10.46 7.88 2.55
CA LEU A 69 9.56 6.79 2.95
C LEU A 69 10.31 5.46 2.88
N ILE A 70 10.31 4.71 3.98
CA ILE A 70 10.85 3.36 4.05
C ILE A 70 9.68 2.38 4.17
N LEU A 71 9.46 1.54 3.15
CA LEU A 71 8.52 0.43 3.19
C LEU A 71 9.24 -0.82 3.71
N ALA A 72 9.08 -1.11 5.00
CA ALA A 72 9.71 -2.25 5.68
C ALA A 72 8.81 -3.49 5.58
N ILE A 73 8.95 -4.25 4.49
CA ILE A 73 8.25 -5.53 4.30
C ILE A 73 8.86 -6.60 5.20
N ASP A 74 10.18 -6.58 5.33
CA ASP A 74 10.96 -7.41 6.24
C ASP A 74 11.72 -6.54 7.25
N PRO A 75 12.03 -7.07 8.45
CA PRO A 75 12.63 -6.28 9.51
C PRO A 75 14.04 -5.80 9.14
N ILE A 76 14.33 -4.54 9.41
CA ILE A 76 15.70 -4.02 9.43
C ILE A 76 16.29 -4.38 10.79
N GLU A 77 16.89 -5.55 10.90
CA GLU A 77 17.47 -6.04 12.16
C GLU A 77 19.00 -5.98 12.17
N ASP A 78 19.62 -6.01 11.00
CA ASP A 78 21.06 -6.07 10.87
C ASP A 78 21.70 -4.67 10.70
N PRO A 79 22.91 -4.45 11.28
CA PRO A 79 23.60 -3.16 11.17
C PRO A 79 23.97 -2.75 9.74
N ARG A 80 24.11 -3.71 8.81
CA ARG A 80 24.49 -3.42 7.42
C ARG A 80 23.33 -2.78 6.68
N THR A 81 22.14 -3.36 6.77
CA THR A 81 20.90 -2.82 6.20
C THR A 81 20.57 -1.48 6.84
N ALA A 82 20.66 -1.38 8.18
CA ALA A 82 20.48 -0.11 8.88
C ALA A 82 21.48 0.95 8.40
N GLY A 83 22.75 0.58 8.19
CA GLY A 83 23.79 1.48 7.67
C GLY A 83 23.56 1.91 6.21
N ILE A 84 23.05 1.02 5.35
CA ILE A 84 22.65 1.37 3.98
C ILE A 84 21.52 2.40 4.01
N VAL A 85 20.49 2.16 4.83
CA VAL A 85 19.36 3.09 4.99
C VAL A 85 19.84 4.43 5.57
N ALA A 86 20.73 4.40 6.57
CA ALA A 86 21.33 5.61 7.14
C ALA A 86 22.11 6.42 6.09
N ALA A 87 22.86 5.75 5.22
CA ALA A 87 23.60 6.41 4.14
C ALA A 87 22.70 6.98 3.03
N ILE A 88 21.48 6.45 2.86
CA ILE A 88 20.46 7.03 1.98
C ILE A 88 19.83 8.25 2.65
N ALA A 89 19.53 8.14 3.95
CA ALA A 89 18.88 9.16 4.75
C ALA A 89 19.79 10.32 5.21
N ASP A 90 21.09 10.28 4.86
CA ASP A 90 22.05 11.30 5.28
C ASP A 90 21.62 12.70 4.78
N PRO A 91 21.30 13.65 5.68
CA PRO A 91 20.81 14.98 5.33
C PRO A 91 21.85 15.83 4.58
N SER A 92 23.11 15.40 4.54
CA SER A 92 24.16 16.03 3.75
C SER A 92 23.99 15.78 2.25
N ARG A 93 23.13 14.83 1.86
CA ARG A 93 22.87 14.51 0.46
C ARG A 93 21.87 15.50 -0.13
N PRO A 94 22.10 15.98 -1.37
CA PRO A 94 21.19 16.91 -2.03
C PRO A 94 19.81 16.30 -2.32
N GLU A 95 19.72 14.97 -2.39
CA GLU A 95 18.48 14.21 -2.61
C GLU A 95 17.71 13.97 -1.30
N SER A 96 18.41 13.99 -0.16
CA SER A 96 17.83 13.73 1.17
C SER A 96 17.42 15.05 1.80
N GLU A 97 16.28 15.54 1.32
CA GLU A 97 15.63 16.71 1.90
C GLU A 97 15.26 16.43 3.37
N ALA A 98 15.43 17.42 4.27
CA ALA A 98 15.27 17.27 5.72
C ALA A 98 13.82 16.99 6.19
N GLY A 99 12.92 16.52 5.31
CA GLY A 99 11.49 16.31 5.55
C GLY A 99 11.13 15.13 6.44
N GLY A 100 12.10 14.58 7.16
CA GLY A 100 11.92 13.44 8.07
C GLY A 100 11.89 12.09 7.34
N ILE A 101 11.87 11.02 8.14
CA ILE A 101 11.88 9.64 7.66
C ILE A 101 10.66 8.94 8.22
N LEU A 102 9.86 8.34 7.35
CA LEU A 102 8.68 7.56 7.73
C LEU A 102 8.91 6.09 7.39
N VAL A 103 8.87 5.21 8.38
CA VAL A 103 8.90 3.75 8.20
C VAL A 103 7.48 3.22 8.25
N VAL A 104 7.08 2.51 7.19
CA VAL A 104 5.78 1.85 7.09
C VAL A 104 6.00 0.35 7.00
N ALA A 105 5.44 -0.39 7.95
CA ALA A 105 5.38 -1.85 7.91
C ALA A 105 3.98 -2.29 7.44
N PRO A 106 3.84 -2.95 6.28
CA PRO A 106 2.56 -3.48 5.83
C PRO A 106 2.02 -4.51 6.82
N ALA A 107 0.71 -4.48 7.07
CA ALA A 107 0.03 -5.41 7.97
C ALA A 107 -0.04 -6.83 7.38
N LYS A 108 1.07 -7.61 7.40
CA LYS A 108 1.21 -8.92 6.73
C LYS A 108 -0.05 -9.78 6.94
N SER A 109 -0.90 -9.85 5.92
CA SER A 109 -2.03 -10.79 5.90
C SER A 109 -1.76 -11.82 4.82
N SER A 110 -1.24 -12.99 5.18
CA SER A 110 -1.23 -14.10 4.21
C SER A 110 -2.70 -14.48 3.91
N LEU A 111 -3.03 -14.72 2.63
CA LEU A 111 -4.36 -15.16 2.21
C LEU A 111 -4.81 -16.44 2.94
N LEU A 112 -3.87 -17.28 3.38
CA LEU A 112 -4.11 -18.51 4.14
C LEU A 112 -4.43 -18.24 5.63
N GLN A 113 -3.81 -17.23 6.27
CA GLN A 113 -4.17 -16.82 7.64
C GLN A 113 -5.56 -16.17 7.73
N ARG A 114 -6.10 -15.62 6.64
CA ARG A 114 -7.49 -15.13 6.59
C ARG A 114 -8.54 -16.23 6.71
N TRP A 115 -8.19 -17.48 6.43
CA TRP A 115 -9.13 -18.61 6.42
C TRP A 115 -9.02 -19.48 7.67
N THR A 116 -7.84 -19.51 8.30
CA THR A 116 -7.60 -20.20 9.57
C THR A 116 -7.57 -19.17 10.69
N ASP A 117 -8.77 -18.83 11.17
CA ASP A 117 -9.14 -18.21 12.45
C ASP A 117 -7.99 -17.84 13.42
N ASP A 118 -7.28 -16.75 13.13
CA ASP A 118 -6.63 -15.91 14.15
C ASP A 118 -6.38 -14.49 13.61
N LEU A 119 -7.35 -13.60 13.84
CA LEU A 119 -7.31 -12.20 13.38
C LEU A 119 -6.37 -11.31 14.24
N GLU A 120 -5.80 -11.81 15.34
CA GLU A 120 -4.93 -11.01 16.23
C GLU A 120 -3.44 -11.06 15.84
N HIS A 121 -2.96 -12.18 15.30
CA HIS A 121 -1.54 -12.39 14.92
C HIS A 121 -0.98 -11.47 13.80
N PRO A 122 -1.73 -11.08 12.75
CA PRO A 122 -1.19 -10.29 11.63
C PRO A 122 -0.68 -8.89 12.01
N ARG A 123 -1.35 -8.24 12.96
CA ARG A 123 -0.95 -6.91 13.44
C ARG A 123 0.29 -6.99 14.31
N PHE A 124 0.41 -8.05 15.12
CA PHE A 124 1.54 -8.24 16.02
C PHE A 124 2.85 -8.42 15.25
N GLU A 125 2.87 -9.22 14.18
CA GLU A 125 4.09 -9.41 13.38
C GLU A 125 4.52 -8.11 12.68
N SER A 126 3.56 -7.33 12.20
CA SER A 126 3.83 -6.07 11.52
C SER A 126 4.33 -5.00 12.50
N GLN A 127 3.78 -4.99 13.72
CA GLN A 127 4.30 -4.20 14.84
C GLN A 127 5.70 -4.63 15.25
N ARG A 128 6.00 -5.94 15.25
CA ARG A 128 7.34 -6.48 15.51
C ARG A 128 8.32 -5.99 14.45
N VAL A 129 8.00 -6.16 13.17
CA VAL A 129 8.82 -5.66 12.04
C VAL A 129 9.11 -4.18 12.19
N LEU A 130 8.09 -3.37 12.47
CA LEU A 130 8.24 -1.94 12.68
C LEU A 130 9.14 -1.63 13.88
N THR A 131 8.89 -2.26 15.02
CA THR A 131 9.62 -2.01 16.27
C THR A 131 11.10 -2.36 16.15
N VAL A 132 11.40 -3.53 15.59
CA VAL A 132 12.78 -3.96 15.32
C VAL A 132 13.46 -3.00 14.36
N SER A 133 12.79 -2.62 13.28
CA SER A 133 13.36 -1.70 12.29
C SER A 133 13.66 -0.33 12.88
N LEU A 134 12.75 0.26 13.64
CA LEU A 134 12.96 1.54 14.30
C LEU A 134 14.08 1.48 15.33
N ALA A 135 14.18 0.38 16.10
CA ALA A 135 15.25 0.20 17.07
C ALA A 135 16.63 0.14 16.38
N SER A 136 16.75 -0.61 15.29
CA SER A 136 18.00 -0.71 14.53
C SER A 136 18.38 0.61 13.86
N LEU A 137 17.41 1.34 13.30
CA LEU A 137 17.63 2.67 12.74
C LEU A 137 18.05 3.68 13.82
N ALA A 138 17.42 3.66 14.99
CA ALA A 138 17.82 4.50 16.12
C ALA A 138 19.25 4.18 16.60
N ALA A 139 19.64 2.91 16.61
CA ALA A 139 21.01 2.49 16.92
C ALA A 139 22.02 2.97 15.86
N ALA A 140 21.58 3.19 14.62
CA ALA A 140 22.35 3.82 13.55
C ALA A 140 22.21 5.36 13.50
N GLU A 141 21.70 5.98 14.58
CA GLU A 141 21.48 7.43 14.71
C GLU A 141 20.46 8.04 13.72
N VAL A 142 19.63 7.19 13.10
CA VAL A 142 18.57 7.62 12.18
C VAL A 142 17.28 7.85 12.96
N ARG A 143 16.79 9.10 12.96
CA ARG A 143 15.47 9.44 13.55
C ARG A 143 14.36 9.19 12.54
N ALA A 144 13.54 8.18 12.80
CA ALA A 144 12.40 7.84 11.95
C ALA A 144 11.10 7.74 12.76
N GLU A 145 10.01 8.15 12.12
CA GLU A 145 8.65 7.88 12.60
C GLU A 145 8.16 6.54 12.05
N GLY A 146 7.32 5.84 12.80
CA GLY A 146 6.82 4.52 12.40
C GLY A 146 5.31 4.46 12.27
N ARG A 147 4.82 3.71 11.28
CA ARG A 147 3.40 3.41 11.10
C ARG A 147 3.20 1.98 10.60
N VAL A 148 2.11 1.34 11.03
CA VAL A 148 1.64 0.09 10.41
C VAL A 148 0.64 0.46 9.32
N GLY A 149 0.88 -0.02 8.10
CA GLY A 149 0.07 0.26 6.93
C GLY A 149 -0.99 -0.81 6.63
N ASP A 150 -1.58 -0.74 5.43
CA ASP A 150 -2.44 -1.80 4.90
C ASP A 150 -1.66 -3.12 4.74
N GLY A 151 -2.37 -4.24 4.61
CA GLY A 151 -1.76 -5.56 4.42
C GLY A 151 -1.21 -5.81 3.03
N ASP A 152 -1.70 -5.08 2.01
CA ASP A 152 -1.05 -5.01 0.71
C ASP A 152 0.08 -3.97 0.73
N PRO A 153 1.35 -4.35 0.46
CA PRO A 153 2.48 -3.42 0.41
C PRO A 153 2.28 -2.25 -0.56
N LEU A 154 1.64 -2.48 -1.71
CA LEU A 154 1.38 -1.42 -2.69
C LEU A 154 0.42 -0.39 -2.09
N GLN A 155 -0.70 -0.86 -1.55
CA GLN A 155 -1.70 0.01 -0.94
C GLN A 155 -1.17 0.72 0.31
N ALA A 156 -0.36 0.03 1.13
CA ALA A 156 0.30 0.62 2.29
C ALA A 156 1.23 1.79 1.89
N ALA A 157 1.99 1.63 0.81
CA ALA A 157 2.84 2.69 0.28
C ALA A 157 2.00 3.86 -0.27
N GLU A 158 0.94 3.58 -1.04
CA GLU A 158 0.04 4.61 -1.58
C GLU A 158 -0.62 5.44 -0.48
N ASP A 159 -1.14 4.79 0.56
CA ASP A 159 -1.79 5.47 1.67
C ASP A 159 -0.81 6.34 2.47
N ALA A 160 0.42 5.86 2.64
CA ALA A 160 1.49 6.64 3.27
C ALA A 160 1.84 7.87 2.44
N LEU A 161 2.13 7.69 1.14
CA LEU A 161 2.51 8.75 0.21
C LEU A 161 1.42 9.82 0.07
N ARG A 162 0.13 9.46 0.18
CA ARG A 162 -0.97 10.43 0.17
C ARG A 162 -0.92 11.43 1.33
N THR A 163 -0.28 11.07 2.44
CA THR A 163 -0.20 11.90 3.66
C THR A 163 1.20 12.41 3.96
N PHE A 164 2.22 11.78 3.38
CA PHE A 164 3.62 12.06 3.63
C PHE A 164 4.32 12.39 2.31
N ALA A 165 4.88 13.60 2.25
CA ALA A 165 5.48 14.15 1.04
C ALA A 165 6.87 13.57 0.78
N ALA A 166 6.94 12.28 0.43
CA ALA A 166 8.20 11.61 0.19
C ALA A 166 8.79 12.02 -1.17
N THR A 167 10.07 12.38 -1.18
CA THR A 167 10.85 12.59 -2.41
C THR A 167 11.46 11.30 -2.93
N GLU A 168 11.67 10.32 -2.06
CA GLU A 168 12.26 9.02 -2.36
C GLU A 168 11.60 7.91 -1.52
N VAL A 169 11.54 6.71 -2.10
CA VAL A 169 11.01 5.50 -1.44
C VAL A 169 12.09 4.42 -1.38
N VAL A 170 12.31 3.86 -0.19
CA VAL A 170 13.19 2.70 0.02
C VAL A 170 12.33 1.50 0.41
N VAL A 171 12.42 0.42 -0.34
CA VAL A 171 11.74 -0.85 -0.04
C VAL A 171 12.75 -1.81 0.56
N VAL A 172 12.48 -2.26 1.80
CA VAL A 172 13.27 -3.32 2.46
C VAL A 172 12.48 -4.62 2.38
N ALA A 173 12.97 -5.56 1.58
CA ALA A 173 12.32 -6.84 1.33
C ALA A 173 13.36 -7.93 1.03
N ALA A 174 13.18 -9.11 1.62
CA ALA A 174 13.99 -10.29 1.33
C ALA A 174 13.70 -10.85 -0.07
N GLU A 175 14.62 -11.66 -0.60
CA GLU A 175 14.40 -12.38 -1.85
C GLU A 175 13.17 -13.29 -1.74
N GLY A 176 12.32 -13.27 -2.77
CA GLY A 176 11.04 -14.00 -2.76
C GLY A 176 9.92 -13.28 -2.01
N GLY A 177 10.12 -12.03 -1.61
CA GLY A 177 9.07 -11.13 -1.13
C GLY A 177 8.00 -10.83 -2.20
N PRO A 178 7.12 -9.85 -1.96
CA PRO A 178 5.99 -9.52 -2.84
C PRO A 178 6.45 -8.76 -4.10
N GLU A 179 7.27 -9.40 -4.94
CA GLU A 179 7.90 -8.82 -6.13
C GLU A 179 6.92 -8.16 -7.09
N GLY A 180 5.73 -8.75 -7.25
CA GLY A 180 4.66 -8.17 -8.08
C GLY A 180 4.19 -6.82 -7.57
N ALA A 181 3.96 -6.69 -6.26
CA ALA A 181 3.53 -5.44 -5.64
C ALA A 181 4.66 -4.38 -5.68
N ILE A 182 5.91 -4.78 -5.48
CA ILE A 182 7.07 -3.88 -5.53
C ILE A 182 7.31 -3.39 -6.97
N ALA A 183 7.22 -4.29 -7.97
CA ALA A 183 7.35 -3.92 -9.37
C ALA A 183 6.22 -2.97 -9.82
N GLU A 184 5.00 -3.21 -9.33
CA GLU A 184 3.86 -2.34 -9.62
C GLU A 184 3.98 -0.97 -8.95
N LEU A 185 4.48 -0.93 -7.72
CA LEU A 185 4.84 0.32 -7.02
C LEU A 185 5.88 1.11 -7.81
N GLU A 186 6.98 0.47 -8.21
CA GLU A 186 8.04 1.09 -9.02
C GLU A 186 7.52 1.61 -10.36
N ARG A 187 6.56 0.91 -10.99
CA ARG A 187 5.94 1.31 -12.25
C ARG A 187 5.02 2.53 -12.11
N ARG A 188 4.32 2.67 -10.97
CA ARG A 188 3.30 3.72 -10.74
C ARG A 188 3.82 4.93 -9.98
N LEU A 189 5.02 4.83 -9.40
CA LEU A 189 5.64 5.88 -8.60
C LEU A 189 6.48 6.79 -9.49
N ASP A 190 6.17 8.09 -9.47
CA ASP A 190 6.93 9.12 -10.19
C ASP A 190 8.19 9.61 -9.42
N ARG A 191 8.61 8.85 -8.40
CA ARG A 191 9.72 9.17 -7.49
C ARG A 191 10.74 8.02 -7.51
N PRO A 192 12.02 8.31 -7.21
CA PRO A 192 13.03 7.26 -7.09
C PRO A 192 12.60 6.18 -6.08
N LEU A 193 12.72 4.92 -6.50
CA LEU A 193 12.54 3.75 -5.66
C LEU A 193 13.86 2.99 -5.57
N ARG A 194 14.32 2.71 -4.34
CA ARG A 194 15.47 1.85 -4.09
C ARG A 194 15.04 0.60 -3.37
N ARG A 195 15.55 -0.55 -3.80
CA ARG A 195 15.35 -1.83 -3.13
C ARG A 195 16.57 -2.17 -2.29
N VAL A 196 16.36 -2.58 -1.06
CA VAL A 196 17.40 -3.04 -0.13
C VAL A 196 17.00 -4.41 0.37
N ALA A 197 17.85 -5.40 0.13
CA ALA A 197 17.66 -6.72 0.71
C ALA A 197 18.17 -6.72 2.17
N PRO A 198 17.37 -7.18 3.15
CA PRO A 198 17.87 -7.43 4.49
C PRO A 198 18.95 -8.52 4.45
N ALA A 199 19.90 -8.49 5.38
CA ALA A 199 20.85 -9.58 5.50
C ALA A 199 20.11 -10.89 5.84
N PRO A 200 20.58 -12.05 5.33
CA PRO A 200 20.05 -13.32 5.80
C PRO A 200 20.32 -13.46 7.31
N PRO A 201 19.39 -14.07 8.07
CA PRO A 201 19.54 -14.28 9.51
C PRO A 201 20.71 -15.22 9.87
#